data_AF-A0A971CA52-F1
#
_entry.id   AF-A0A971CA52-F1
#
_cell.length_a   1.000
_cell.length_b   1.000
_cell.length_c   1.000
_cell.angle_alpha   90.00
_cell.angle_beta   90.00
_cell.angle_gamma   90.00
#
_symmetry.space_group_name_H-M   'P 1'
#
loop_
_entity.id
_entity.type
_entity.pdbx_description
1 polymer ?
#
loop_
_entity_poly.entity_id
_entity_poly.type
_entity_poly.pdbx_seq_one_letter_code
_entity_poly.pdbx_strand_id
1 'polypeptide(L)'
;MENYDSDIALKDFEPVQQAGSAIQITKFKNLARSKFQDAVKYEKSFSDFARENSKYNLSIIPLEYNEIFVHYKQAEYYWINESPLLLLVETLIKNTGNKNFIFDNNYREVKNFYTKWAIQKSPKEKQYFALSAINLVERSINNTNFINYILSGIIRALEPSVSDLDKSQADFDRSRQILEVTAFNDRQRGMFIYLINLFQGIIYLRLGQYDQALSKFGESQSNKTGGMTAVIYAGLIANKLGDYSGAVSILDDVVAFDKQRIQYAIENKSIPLFNYFLNSAFTYNVLAELEFANLCEDIDALIDSHFVQNGYPLGRINSMINSIITGSYQEYINQNIKKQIEFVINMSNQFSNNPNVITMVMGTYLLSRVQEIINNIIENIKKKHYDKINVELSLYEHEIAELNSKMNGTDGSLNEIKSSYERGMNDVIKAIESQTEYTITNIEKQIENIENNEKFSPATSFSNSLFYAVLISIVVFIVFGFTGGFWQAKEIDSNYMGMMTDVFAIGIRWGSGTFVIGLIFSFFSAASAGWEKATEKQRLLKSISLYNNYKEKQIEQVRKDTKAKIEYYMNKQKESVRDINERISKLKNERATQETAMKQLAEDEIKKLSSDLVGMLESV
;
A
#
# COMPACT_ATOMS: atom_id res chain seq x y z
N MET A 1 28.26 33.78 94.72
CA MET A 1 28.70 32.95 93.58
C MET A 1 28.04 31.60 93.78
N GLU A 2 26.80 31.48 93.32
CA GLU A 2 26.04 30.23 93.35
C GLU A 2 26.01 29.68 91.92
N ASN A 3 26.45 28.44 91.79
CA ASN A 3 26.29 27.60 90.61
C ASN A 3 24.79 27.41 90.37
N TYR A 4 24.29 27.91 89.25
CA TYR A 4 22.96 27.57 88.75
C TYR A 4 23.10 26.42 87.74
N ASP A 5 22.32 25.38 87.98
CA ASP A 5 22.18 24.14 87.21
C ASP A 5 22.12 24.34 85.68
N SER A 6 23.14 23.86 84.98
CA SER A 6 23.14 23.66 83.52
C SER A 6 22.58 22.29 83.10
N ASP A 7 22.35 21.37 84.04
CA ASP A 7 21.93 19.98 83.76
C ASP A 7 20.41 19.78 83.72
N ILE A 8 19.62 20.77 84.17
CA ILE A 8 18.15 20.69 84.15
C ILE A 8 17.59 21.08 82.77
N ALA A 9 18.26 21.98 82.05
CA ALA A 9 17.80 22.44 80.73
C ALA A 9 18.01 21.42 79.60
N LEU A 10 18.94 20.47 79.70
CA LEU A 10 19.21 19.46 78.65
C LEU A 10 18.26 18.26 78.71
N LYS A 11 17.71 17.93 79.89
CA LYS A 11 16.79 16.78 80.06
C LYS A 11 15.35 17.06 79.60
N ASP A 12 14.94 18.33 79.54
CA ASP A 12 13.60 18.69 79.07
C ASP A 12 13.52 18.89 77.54
N PHE A 13 14.65 18.93 76.83
CA PHE A 13 14.71 19.06 75.36
C PHE A 13 14.64 17.72 74.61
N GLU A 14 15.20 16.63 75.16
CA GLU A 14 15.14 15.29 74.55
C GLU A 14 13.70 14.75 74.39
N PRO A 15 12.79 14.87 75.39
CA PRO A 15 11.41 14.41 75.25
C PRO A 15 10.62 15.22 74.22
N VAL A 16 10.90 16.52 74.07
CA VAL A 16 10.23 17.42 73.12
C VAL A 16 10.69 17.15 71.69
N GLN A 17 11.98 16.90 71.46
CA GLN A 17 12.50 16.48 70.15
C GLN A 17 12.01 15.08 69.74
N GLN A 18 11.97 14.13 70.68
CA GLN A 18 11.41 12.80 70.45
C GLN A 18 9.90 12.83 70.17
N ALA A 19 9.14 13.69 70.87
CA ALA A 19 7.72 13.91 70.62
C ALA A 19 7.46 14.58 69.26
N GLY A 20 8.28 15.58 68.88
CA GLY A 20 8.20 16.24 67.57
C GLY A 20 8.46 15.28 66.40
N SER A 21 9.46 14.41 66.53
CA SER A 21 9.76 13.35 65.55
C SER A 21 8.63 12.33 65.45
N ALA A 22 8.05 11.89 66.58
CA ALA A 22 6.93 10.97 66.59
C ALA A 22 5.67 11.53 65.92
N ILE A 23 5.39 12.83 66.08
CA ILE A 23 4.28 13.52 65.40
C ILE A 23 4.49 13.55 63.89
N GLN A 24 5.70 13.88 63.43
CA GLN A 24 6.04 13.90 62.00
C GLN A 24 5.89 12.50 61.36
N ILE A 25 6.42 11.46 62.02
CA ILE A 25 6.25 10.07 61.57
C ILE A 25 4.77 9.69 61.48
N THR A 26 3.95 10.09 62.47
CA THR A 26 2.52 9.82 62.46
C THR A 26 1.81 10.51 61.29
N LYS A 27 2.13 11.78 61.03
CA LYS A 27 1.63 12.52 59.87
C LYS A 27 2.01 11.83 58.56
N PHE A 28 3.26 11.42 58.43
CA PHE A 28 3.77 10.74 57.23
C PHE A 28 3.07 9.40 56.97
N LYS A 29 2.80 8.61 58.02
CA LYS A 29 2.01 7.38 57.90
C LYS A 29 0.55 7.66 57.51
N ASN A 30 -0.04 8.72 58.05
CA ASN A 30 -1.40 9.13 57.70
C ASN A 30 -1.49 9.59 56.24
N LEU A 31 -0.48 10.32 55.74
CA LEU A 31 -0.36 10.66 54.32
C LEU A 31 -0.40 9.40 53.46
N ALA A 32 0.51 8.45 53.73
CA ALA A 32 0.59 7.18 53.01
C ALA A 32 -0.75 6.43 52.99
N ARG A 33 -1.41 6.31 54.14
CA ARG A 33 -2.72 5.66 54.25
C ARG A 33 -3.81 6.41 53.49
N SER A 34 -3.84 7.74 53.57
CA SER A 34 -4.87 8.55 52.91
C SER A 34 -4.79 8.47 51.38
N LYS A 35 -3.57 8.45 50.83
CA LYS A 35 -3.32 8.45 49.38
C LYS A 35 -3.26 7.05 48.78
N PHE A 36 -2.84 6.04 49.53
CA PHE A 36 -2.53 4.70 49.00
C PHE A 36 -3.16 3.53 49.78
N GLN A 37 -3.92 3.81 50.85
CA GLN A 37 -4.52 2.81 51.74
C GLN A 37 -3.45 1.84 52.31
N ASP A 38 -3.67 0.54 52.17
CA ASP A 38 -2.80 -0.51 52.70
C ASP A 38 -1.66 -0.92 51.73
N ALA A 39 -1.45 -0.15 50.65
CA ALA A 39 -0.41 -0.47 49.67
C ALA A 39 1.02 -0.26 50.21
N VAL A 40 1.20 0.70 51.13
CA VAL A 40 2.50 0.98 51.75
C VAL A 40 2.76 0.01 52.90
N LYS A 41 3.86 -0.74 52.79
CA LYS A 41 4.28 -1.72 53.81
C LYS A 41 5.58 -1.26 54.47
N TYR A 42 5.50 -0.94 55.76
CA TYR A 42 6.64 -0.49 56.57
C TYR A 42 7.60 -1.62 56.96
N GLU A 43 7.07 -2.83 57.09
CA GLU A 43 7.86 -4.03 57.36
C GLU A 43 7.52 -5.08 56.31
N LYS A 44 8.55 -5.63 55.66
CA LYS A 44 8.42 -6.74 54.73
C LYS A 44 9.10 -7.96 55.31
N SER A 45 8.37 -9.06 55.42
CA SER A 45 9.00 -10.34 55.73
C SER A 45 9.72 -10.91 54.51
N PHE A 46 10.60 -11.90 54.70
CA PHE A 46 11.18 -12.65 53.58
C PHE A 46 10.09 -13.26 52.67
N SER A 47 8.97 -13.73 53.24
CA SER A 47 7.87 -14.30 52.46
C SER A 47 7.13 -13.24 51.64
N ASP A 48 7.01 -12.00 52.13
CA ASP A 48 6.51 -10.87 51.34
C ASP A 48 7.42 -10.59 50.14
N PHE A 49 8.73 -10.54 50.38
CA PHE A 49 9.73 -10.31 49.33
C PHE A 49 9.73 -11.43 48.28
N ALA A 50 9.68 -12.69 48.69
CA ALA A 50 9.59 -13.85 47.80
C ALA A 50 8.33 -13.82 46.92
N ARG A 51 7.18 -13.42 47.49
CA ARG A 51 5.93 -13.26 46.76
C ARG A 51 5.99 -12.12 45.73
N GLU A 52 6.58 -10.98 46.08
CA GLU A 52 6.80 -9.86 45.16
C GLU A 52 7.72 -10.28 43.99
N ASN A 53 8.82 -10.97 44.29
CA ASN A 53 9.75 -11.48 43.29
C ASN A 53 9.10 -12.51 42.34
N SER A 54 8.27 -13.42 42.87
CA SER A 54 7.53 -14.38 42.04
C SER A 54 6.60 -13.69 41.04
N LYS A 55 5.86 -12.66 41.46
CA LYS A 55 5.01 -11.86 40.57
C LYS A 55 5.82 -11.11 39.51
N TYR A 56 6.96 -10.55 39.90
CA TYR A 56 7.88 -9.88 38.98
C TYR A 56 8.37 -10.84 37.88
N ASN A 57 8.79 -12.05 38.25
CA ASN A 57 9.29 -13.06 37.28
C ASN A 57 8.23 -13.52 36.27
N LEU A 58 6.95 -13.50 36.65
CA LEU A 58 5.84 -13.83 35.76
C LEU A 58 5.48 -12.68 34.81
N SER A 59 5.97 -11.47 35.08
CA SER A 59 5.62 -10.27 34.33
C SER A 59 6.66 -10.00 33.24
N ILE A 60 6.20 -9.80 32.00
CA ILE A 60 7.06 -9.36 30.90
C ILE A 60 7.22 -7.83 31.01
N ILE A 61 8.24 -7.38 31.74
CA ILE A 61 8.51 -5.97 32.01
C ILE A 61 9.64 -5.48 31.09
N PRO A 62 9.48 -4.34 30.41
CA PRO A 62 10.54 -3.76 29.57
C PRO A 62 11.74 -3.33 30.43
N LEU A 63 12.95 -3.34 29.86
CA LEU A 63 14.21 -3.21 30.61
C LEU A 63 14.27 -1.93 31.44
N GLU A 64 13.71 -0.86 30.89
CA GLU A 64 13.68 0.49 31.42
C GLU A 64 12.94 0.53 32.77
N TYR A 65 11.86 -0.25 32.90
CA TYR A 65 11.05 -0.34 34.12
C TYR A 65 11.36 -1.59 34.96
N ASN A 66 12.36 -2.36 34.55
CA ASN A 66 12.61 -3.69 35.08
C ASN A 66 13.49 -3.65 36.34
N GLU A 67 12.89 -3.46 37.51
CA GLU A 67 13.60 -3.56 38.80
C GLU A 67 12.67 -4.04 39.94
N ILE A 68 13.23 -4.87 40.82
CA ILE A 68 12.67 -5.11 42.15
C ILE A 68 13.39 -4.21 43.15
N PHE A 69 12.64 -3.44 43.93
CA PHE A 69 13.21 -2.60 44.97
C PHE A 69 13.97 -3.44 46.01
N VAL A 70 15.22 -3.07 46.28
CA VAL A 70 16.06 -3.74 47.30
C VAL A 70 16.08 -2.89 48.56
N HIS A 71 15.33 -3.30 49.59
CA HIS A 71 15.31 -2.59 50.86
C HIS A 71 16.67 -2.66 51.55
N TYR A 72 17.27 -1.52 51.93
CA TYR A 72 18.67 -1.50 52.34
C TYR A 72 18.86 -2.31 53.61
N LYS A 73 17.93 -2.32 54.58
CA LYS A 73 17.95 -3.15 55.80
C LYS A 73 17.79 -4.66 55.58
N GLN A 74 17.35 -5.11 54.40
CA GLN A 74 17.01 -6.50 54.09
C GLN A 74 17.62 -6.96 52.75
N ALA A 75 18.64 -6.25 52.29
CA ALA A 75 19.25 -6.44 50.98
C ALA A 75 19.73 -7.88 50.76
N GLU A 76 20.09 -8.58 51.83
CA GLU A 76 20.49 -9.97 51.80
C GLU A 76 19.46 -10.91 51.13
N TYR A 77 18.16 -10.59 51.19
CA TYR A 77 17.09 -11.42 50.64
C TYR A 77 17.08 -11.51 49.12
N TYR A 78 17.59 -10.49 48.43
CA TYR A 78 17.59 -10.43 46.96
C TYR A 78 18.25 -11.66 46.33
N TRP A 79 19.39 -12.08 46.86
CA TRP A 79 20.21 -13.15 46.30
C TRP A 79 19.73 -14.56 46.64
N ILE A 80 18.76 -14.68 47.54
CA ILE A 80 18.13 -15.96 47.89
C ILE A 80 17.18 -16.40 46.77
N ASN A 81 16.45 -15.44 46.22
CA ASN A 81 15.38 -15.71 45.28
C ASN A 81 15.89 -16.09 43.89
N GLU A 82 15.06 -16.82 43.15
CA GLU A 82 15.29 -17.06 41.73
C GLU A 82 14.84 -15.82 40.96
N SER A 83 15.76 -15.11 40.32
CA SER A 83 15.44 -14.08 39.32
C SER A 83 15.87 -14.58 37.94
N PRO A 84 15.27 -14.10 36.83
CA PRO A 84 15.66 -14.51 35.48
C PRO A 84 17.15 -14.30 35.21
N LEU A 85 17.72 -13.25 35.81
CA LEU A 85 19.15 -12.94 35.72
C LEU A 85 20.02 -13.99 36.45
N LEU A 86 19.58 -14.46 37.62
CA LEU A 86 20.25 -15.53 38.35
C LEU A 86 20.07 -16.89 37.66
N LEU A 87 18.88 -17.16 37.11
CA LEU A 87 18.61 -18.37 36.32
C LEU A 87 19.43 -18.43 35.03
N LEU A 88 19.68 -17.27 34.39
CA LEU A 88 20.59 -17.16 33.25
C LEU A 88 22.00 -17.62 33.64
N VAL A 89 22.51 -17.14 34.77
CA VAL A 89 23.84 -17.55 35.27
C VAL A 89 23.87 -19.04 35.56
N GLU A 90 22.84 -19.56 36.24
CA GLU A 90 22.71 -20.98 36.54
C GLU A 90 22.64 -21.84 35.27
N THR A 91 22.01 -21.34 34.21
CA THR A 91 21.91 -22.01 32.90
C THR A 91 23.23 -22.00 32.15
N LEU A 92 23.94 -20.88 32.13
CA LEU A 92 25.27 -20.79 31.53
C LEU A 92 26.24 -21.74 32.20
N ILE A 93 26.23 -21.78 33.54
CA ILE A 93 27.07 -22.69 34.32
C ILE A 93 26.74 -24.16 34.00
N LYS A 94 25.46 -24.52 33.83
CA LYS A 94 25.04 -25.89 33.45
C LYS A 94 25.46 -26.26 32.01
N ASN A 95 25.40 -25.32 31.07
CA ASN A 95 25.66 -25.57 29.65
C ASN A 95 27.15 -25.57 29.29
N THR A 96 28.03 -25.00 30.13
CA THR A 96 29.50 -25.04 29.97
C THR A 96 30.15 -26.37 30.36
N GLY A 97 29.40 -27.48 30.46
CA GLY A 97 29.93 -28.84 30.65
C GLY A 97 30.88 -29.37 29.55
N ASN A 98 31.27 -28.53 28.58
CA ASN A 98 32.29 -28.84 27.58
C ASN A 98 33.68 -28.39 28.05
N LYS A 99 34.46 -29.38 28.51
CA LYS A 99 35.92 -29.59 28.66
C LYS A 99 36.98 -28.46 28.59
N ASN A 100 36.67 -27.20 28.26
CA ASN A 100 37.66 -26.10 28.17
C ASN A 100 37.36 -24.87 29.05
N PHE A 101 36.35 -24.91 29.93
CA PHE A 101 36.13 -23.86 30.93
C PHE A 101 35.91 -24.49 32.32
N ILE A 102 36.85 -24.25 33.22
CA ILE A 102 36.84 -24.76 34.60
C ILE A 102 35.87 -23.88 35.44
N PHE A 103 34.59 -24.26 35.46
CA PHE A 103 33.63 -23.81 36.48
C PHE A 103 33.53 -24.89 37.57
N ASP A 104 34.43 -24.84 38.55
CA ASP A 104 34.38 -25.70 39.74
C ASP A 104 33.23 -25.20 40.64
N ASN A 105 32.04 -25.75 40.44
CA ASN A 105 30.79 -25.07 40.75
C ASN A 105 30.28 -25.35 42.18
N ASN A 106 30.94 -24.78 43.19
CA ASN A 106 30.45 -24.76 44.58
C ASN A 106 29.30 -23.76 44.82
N TYR A 107 28.84 -23.04 43.78
CA TYR A 107 27.80 -22.01 43.88
C TYR A 107 26.54 -22.46 44.60
N ARG A 108 26.06 -23.69 44.33
CA ARG A 108 24.87 -24.22 44.99
C ARG A 108 25.07 -24.35 46.50
N GLU A 109 26.26 -24.73 46.94
CA GLU A 109 26.61 -24.85 48.36
C GLU A 109 26.80 -23.46 48.99
N VAL A 110 27.53 -22.56 48.32
CA VAL A 110 27.71 -21.17 48.77
C VAL A 110 26.36 -20.48 48.93
N LYS A 111 25.47 -20.57 47.92
CA LYS A 111 24.11 -20.02 47.97
C LYS A 111 23.26 -20.64 49.07
N ASN A 112 23.40 -21.95 49.34
CA ASN A 112 22.70 -22.61 50.44
C ASN A 112 23.16 -22.07 51.81
N PHE A 113 24.47 -21.93 52.03
CA PHE A 113 25.00 -21.34 53.25
C PHE A 113 24.62 -19.86 53.39
N TYR A 114 24.72 -19.09 52.32
CA TYR A 114 24.27 -17.69 52.28
C TYR A 114 22.78 -17.57 52.62
N THR A 115 21.92 -18.41 52.03
CA THR A 115 20.48 -18.43 52.31
C THR A 115 20.21 -18.71 53.78
N LYS A 116 20.87 -19.74 54.34
CA LYS A 116 20.76 -20.07 55.77
C LYS A 116 21.23 -18.93 56.66
N TRP A 117 22.33 -18.26 56.30
CA TRP A 117 22.82 -17.07 57.02
C TRP A 117 21.78 -15.94 57.02
N ALA A 118 21.23 -15.61 55.85
CA ALA A 118 20.34 -14.47 55.67
C ALA A 118 19.00 -14.61 56.42
N ILE A 119 18.46 -15.82 56.54
CA ILE A 119 17.17 -16.06 57.23
C ILE A 119 17.31 -16.47 58.70
N GLN A 120 18.52 -16.81 59.15
CA GLN A 120 18.75 -17.25 60.52
C GLN A 120 18.62 -16.10 61.51
N LYS A 121 18.14 -16.38 62.73
CA LYS A 121 18.03 -15.41 63.83
C LYS A 121 19.11 -15.62 64.89
N SER A 122 19.58 -16.85 65.10
CA SER A 122 20.60 -17.18 66.08
C SER A 122 21.99 -16.64 65.68
N PRO A 123 22.65 -15.80 66.51
CA PRO A 123 23.97 -15.24 66.19
C PRO A 123 25.05 -16.31 65.95
N LYS A 124 25.07 -17.39 66.75
CA LYS A 124 26.05 -18.47 66.60
C LYS A 124 25.88 -19.23 65.28
N GLU A 125 24.63 -19.50 64.90
CA GLU A 125 24.35 -20.20 63.64
C GLU A 125 24.59 -19.27 62.44
N LYS A 126 24.29 -17.97 62.55
CA LYS A 126 24.67 -16.97 61.56
C LYS A 126 26.18 -16.98 61.30
N GLN A 127 26.98 -16.90 62.35
CA GLN A 127 28.44 -16.95 62.24
C GLN A 127 28.92 -18.25 61.55
N TYR A 128 28.36 -19.41 61.94
CA TYR A 128 28.71 -20.70 61.34
C TYR A 128 28.43 -20.73 59.83
N PHE A 129 27.25 -20.28 59.40
CA PHE A 129 26.87 -20.26 57.98
C PHE A 129 27.67 -19.21 57.19
N ALA A 130 27.93 -18.05 57.78
CA ALA A 130 28.78 -17.01 57.21
C ALA A 130 30.20 -17.51 56.93
N LEU A 131 30.84 -18.11 57.93
CA LEU A 131 32.18 -18.70 57.80
C LEU A 131 32.20 -19.83 56.77
N SER A 132 31.15 -20.66 56.72
CA SER A 132 31.06 -21.76 55.77
C SER A 132 30.96 -21.25 54.32
N ALA A 133 30.15 -20.22 54.06
CA ALA A 133 30.08 -19.58 52.75
C ALA A 133 31.43 -18.96 52.35
N ILE A 134 32.05 -18.16 53.23
CA ILE A 134 33.34 -17.51 52.99
C ILE A 134 34.44 -18.54 52.70
N ASN A 135 34.58 -19.57 53.54
CA ASN A 135 35.61 -20.59 53.39
C ASN A 135 35.49 -21.35 52.07
N LEU A 136 34.27 -21.60 51.59
CA LEU A 136 34.06 -22.23 50.28
C LEU A 136 34.54 -21.33 49.14
N VAL A 137 34.31 -20.02 49.23
CA VAL A 137 34.77 -19.06 48.22
C VAL A 137 36.30 -18.96 48.24
N GLU A 138 36.92 -18.83 49.41
CA GLU A 138 38.38 -18.69 49.56
C GLU A 138 39.17 -19.95 49.17
N ARG A 139 38.65 -21.14 49.48
CA ARG A 139 39.33 -22.42 49.18
C ARG A 139 39.25 -22.82 47.70
N SER A 140 38.37 -22.19 46.94
CA SER A 140 38.21 -22.50 45.51
C SER A 140 39.26 -21.74 44.69
N ILE A 141 40.38 -22.41 44.44
CA ILE A 141 41.58 -21.87 43.76
C ILE A 141 41.26 -21.29 42.36
N ASN A 142 40.18 -21.75 41.73
CA ASN A 142 39.71 -21.29 40.41
C ASN A 142 38.21 -20.91 40.43
N ASN A 143 37.74 -20.24 41.48
CA ASN A 143 36.35 -19.79 41.50
C ASN A 143 36.11 -18.75 40.40
N THR A 144 35.47 -19.19 39.31
CA THR A 144 35.10 -18.39 38.15
C THR A 144 33.65 -17.90 38.22
N ASN A 145 32.95 -18.17 39.33
CA ASN A 145 31.59 -17.67 39.52
C ASN A 145 31.63 -16.32 40.25
N PHE A 146 31.44 -15.24 39.49
CA PHE A 146 31.43 -13.89 40.03
C PHE A 146 30.37 -13.67 41.13
N ILE A 147 29.26 -14.42 41.14
CA ILE A 147 28.21 -14.31 42.18
C ILE A 147 28.73 -14.78 43.53
N ASN A 148 29.56 -15.83 43.57
CA ASN A 148 30.12 -16.32 44.84
C ASN A 148 30.85 -15.21 45.59
N TYR A 149 31.61 -14.37 44.87
CA TYR A 149 32.29 -13.23 45.46
C TYR A 149 31.31 -12.13 45.88
N ILE A 150 30.21 -11.89 45.15
CA ILE A 150 29.16 -10.97 45.61
C ILE A 150 28.58 -11.44 46.96
N LEU A 151 28.22 -12.73 47.06
CA LEU A 151 27.66 -13.30 48.30
C LEU A 151 28.64 -13.21 49.47
N SER A 152 29.92 -13.55 49.23
CA SER A 152 30.99 -13.42 50.21
C SER A 152 31.18 -11.96 50.65
N GLY A 153 31.25 -11.03 49.69
CA GLY A 153 31.41 -9.60 49.95
C GLY A 153 30.28 -9.04 50.81
N ILE A 154 29.02 -9.42 50.53
CA ILE A 154 27.86 -9.03 51.34
C ILE A 154 27.98 -9.58 52.77
N ILE A 155 28.34 -10.85 52.95
CA ILE A 155 28.51 -11.44 54.28
C ILE A 155 29.60 -10.69 55.06
N ARG A 156 30.78 -10.46 54.46
CA ARG A 156 31.89 -9.75 55.10
C ARG A 156 31.57 -8.30 55.44
N ALA A 157 30.64 -7.67 54.73
CA ALA A 157 30.21 -6.33 55.07
C ALA A 157 29.20 -6.31 56.22
N LEU A 158 28.27 -7.28 56.25
CA LEU A 158 27.06 -7.19 57.06
C LEU A 158 27.04 -8.10 58.29
N GLU A 159 27.86 -9.14 58.34
CA GLU A 159 27.91 -10.08 59.48
C GLU A 159 29.01 -9.65 60.47
N PRO A 160 28.66 -9.15 61.67
CA PRO A 160 29.64 -8.60 62.61
C PRO A 160 30.74 -9.59 63.01
N SER A 161 30.42 -10.88 63.07
CA SER A 161 31.35 -11.93 63.51
C SER A 161 32.48 -12.23 62.52
N VAL A 162 32.35 -11.80 61.26
CA VAL A 162 33.35 -12.01 60.20
C VAL A 162 33.60 -10.72 59.41
N SER A 163 33.24 -9.58 59.99
CA SER A 163 33.21 -8.31 59.26
C SER A 163 34.62 -7.85 58.88
N ASP A 164 34.82 -7.59 57.58
CA ASP A 164 36.08 -7.14 57.00
C ASP A 164 35.75 -6.38 55.72
N LEU A 165 35.75 -5.04 55.80
CA LEU A 165 35.34 -4.18 54.70
C LEU A 165 36.34 -4.21 53.54
N ASP A 166 37.64 -4.28 53.81
CA ASP A 166 38.66 -4.34 52.78
C ASP A 166 38.53 -5.63 51.96
N LYS A 167 38.33 -6.77 52.64
CA LYS A 167 38.05 -8.03 51.95
C LYS A 167 36.70 -8.04 51.25
N SER A 168 35.69 -7.38 51.81
CA SER A 168 34.41 -7.20 51.13
C SER A 168 34.58 -6.46 49.80
N GLN A 169 35.33 -5.35 49.79
CA GLN A 169 35.62 -4.61 48.56
C GLN A 169 36.44 -5.45 47.58
N ALA A 170 37.46 -6.16 48.06
CA ALA A 170 38.25 -7.07 47.23
C ALA A 170 37.39 -8.17 46.58
N ASP A 171 36.41 -8.71 47.30
CA ASP A 171 35.44 -9.68 46.77
C ASP A 171 34.59 -9.03 45.65
N PHE A 172 34.06 -7.82 45.84
CA PHE A 172 33.32 -7.12 44.79
C PHE A 172 34.17 -6.78 43.55
N ASP A 173 35.42 -6.35 43.75
CA ASP A 173 36.37 -6.10 42.66
C ASP A 173 36.70 -7.37 41.89
N ARG A 174 36.89 -8.48 42.61
CA ARG A 174 37.11 -9.79 41.99
C ARG A 174 35.89 -10.24 41.19
N SER A 175 34.68 -9.99 41.71
CA SER A 175 33.43 -10.24 40.99
C SER A 175 33.39 -9.49 39.66
N ARG A 176 33.75 -8.19 39.65
CA ARG A 176 33.81 -7.38 38.43
C ARG A 176 34.81 -7.92 37.40
N GLN A 177 36.03 -8.23 37.83
CA GLN A 177 37.07 -8.80 36.95
C GLN A 177 36.62 -10.09 36.26
N ILE A 178 35.93 -10.97 36.99
CA ILE A 178 35.41 -12.22 36.43
C ILE A 178 34.25 -11.94 35.46
N LEU A 179 33.37 -11.00 35.79
CA LEU A 179 32.24 -10.61 34.96
C LEU A 179 32.69 -10.04 33.59
N GLU A 180 33.80 -9.31 33.53
CA GLU A 180 34.37 -8.76 32.29
C GLU A 180 34.74 -9.85 31.29
N VAL A 181 35.33 -10.95 31.77
CA VAL A 181 35.77 -12.08 30.92
C VAL A 181 34.68 -13.13 30.70
N THR A 182 33.51 -12.99 31.34
CA THR A 182 32.37 -13.89 31.16
C THR A 182 31.62 -13.56 29.86
N ALA A 183 31.18 -14.59 29.13
CA ALA A 183 30.48 -14.49 27.85
C ALA A 183 29.03 -13.97 27.94
N PHE A 184 28.85 -12.80 28.57
CA PHE A 184 27.60 -12.03 28.58
C PHE A 184 27.61 -11.00 27.45
N ASN A 185 26.42 -10.68 26.93
CA ASN A 185 26.27 -9.47 26.12
C ASN A 185 26.36 -8.21 27.01
N ASP A 186 26.59 -7.05 26.38
CA ASP A 186 26.81 -5.80 27.11
C ASP A 186 25.63 -5.42 28.01
N ARG A 187 24.40 -5.74 27.57
CA ARG A 187 23.19 -5.52 28.36
C ARG A 187 23.16 -6.36 29.63
N GLN A 188 23.45 -7.65 29.55
CA GLN A 188 23.52 -8.56 30.70
C GLN A 188 24.64 -8.14 31.64
N ARG A 189 25.81 -7.81 31.10
CA ARG A 189 26.96 -7.31 31.87
C ARG A 189 26.60 -6.04 32.63
N GLY A 190 25.98 -5.07 31.96
CA GLY A 190 25.52 -3.83 32.58
C GLY A 190 24.55 -4.06 33.74
N MET A 191 23.62 -5.03 33.62
CA MET A 191 22.71 -5.39 34.73
C MET A 191 23.44 -5.95 35.96
N PHE A 192 24.51 -6.74 35.77
CA PHE A 192 25.30 -7.23 36.90
C PHE A 192 26.19 -6.15 37.52
N ILE A 193 26.78 -5.27 36.69
CA ILE A 193 27.53 -4.11 37.17
C ILE A 193 26.61 -3.18 37.99
N TYR A 194 25.39 -2.94 37.50
CA TYR A 194 24.35 -2.22 38.23
C TYR A 194 24.14 -2.81 39.64
N LEU A 195 23.94 -4.12 39.74
CA LEU A 195 23.72 -4.81 41.02
C LEU A 195 24.95 -4.75 41.92
N ILE A 196 26.15 -4.99 41.41
CA ILE A 196 27.39 -4.90 42.19
C ILE A 196 27.50 -3.52 42.84
N ASN A 197 27.34 -2.46 42.04
CA ASN A 197 27.42 -1.08 42.53
C ASN A 197 26.28 -0.75 43.51
N LEU A 198 25.05 -1.22 43.23
CA LEU A 198 23.90 -1.04 44.12
C LEU A 198 24.16 -1.66 45.50
N PHE A 199 24.67 -2.89 45.56
CA PHE A 199 24.95 -3.58 46.81
C PHE A 199 26.12 -2.96 47.58
N GLN A 200 27.18 -2.52 46.89
CA GLN A 200 28.25 -1.74 47.51
C GLN A 200 27.71 -0.42 48.10
N GLY A 201 26.87 0.30 47.37
CA GLY A 201 26.23 1.52 47.84
C GLY A 201 25.35 1.29 49.08
N ILE A 202 24.55 0.23 49.09
CA ILE A 202 23.74 -0.18 50.25
C ILE A 202 24.63 -0.49 51.48
N ILE A 203 25.76 -1.18 51.27
CA ILE A 203 26.71 -1.48 52.34
C ILE A 203 27.27 -0.18 52.92
N TYR A 204 27.78 0.72 52.07
CA TYR A 204 28.30 2.01 52.51
C TYR A 204 27.24 2.85 53.24
N LEU A 205 25.98 2.84 52.75
CA LEU A 205 24.85 3.49 53.42
C LEU A 205 24.61 2.93 54.82
N ARG A 206 24.59 1.60 54.99
CA ARG A 206 24.42 0.97 56.31
C ARG A 206 25.54 1.32 57.28
N LEU A 207 26.75 1.54 56.78
CA LEU A 207 27.93 1.92 57.56
C LEU A 207 28.03 3.43 57.82
N GLY A 208 27.10 4.24 57.30
CA GLY A 208 27.12 5.71 57.42
C GLY A 208 28.17 6.39 56.54
N GLN A 209 28.75 5.69 55.58
CA GLN A 209 29.76 6.20 54.64
C GLN A 209 29.09 6.83 53.42
N TYR A 210 28.47 7.99 53.62
CA TYR A 210 27.57 8.62 52.65
C TYR A 210 28.22 8.99 51.30
N ASP A 211 29.43 9.53 51.29
CA ASP A 211 30.11 9.90 50.04
C ASP A 211 30.41 8.68 49.15
N GLN A 212 30.89 7.60 49.77
CA GLN A 212 31.16 6.35 49.07
C GLN A 212 29.85 5.69 48.58
N ALA A 213 28.79 5.78 49.38
CA ALA A 213 27.47 5.30 48.99
C ALA A 213 26.93 6.06 47.78
N LEU A 214 26.98 7.40 47.79
CA LEU A 214 26.56 8.24 46.66
C LEU A 214 27.36 7.94 45.39
N SER A 215 28.68 7.80 45.49
CA SER A 215 29.53 7.41 44.36
C SER A 215 29.06 6.09 43.75
N LYS A 216 28.78 5.08 44.59
CA LYS A 216 28.32 3.77 44.11
C LYS A 216 26.89 3.79 43.57
N PHE A 217 25.99 4.57 44.14
CA PHE A 217 24.66 4.77 43.56
C PHE A 217 24.73 5.48 42.21
N GLY A 218 25.62 6.47 42.04
CA GLY A 218 25.87 7.11 40.74
C GLY A 218 26.44 6.16 39.68
N GLU A 219 27.44 5.34 40.05
CA GLU A 219 27.97 4.28 39.18
C GLU A 219 26.94 3.19 38.86
N SER A 220 25.99 2.94 39.76
CA SER A 220 24.87 2.03 39.52
C SER A 220 23.94 2.63 38.45
N GLN A 221 23.49 3.88 38.63
CA GLN A 221 22.61 4.59 37.68
C GLN A 221 23.17 4.67 36.25
N SER A 222 24.49 4.85 36.09
CA SER A 222 25.10 4.92 34.75
C SER A 222 24.95 3.63 33.93
N ASN A 223 24.73 2.49 34.60
CA ASN A 223 24.52 1.18 33.97
C ASN A 223 23.03 0.83 33.80
N LYS A 224 22.14 1.47 34.56
CA LYS A 224 20.69 1.32 34.48
C LYS A 224 19.99 2.59 34.98
N THR A 225 19.59 3.43 34.03
CA THR A 225 18.91 4.71 34.30
C THR A 225 17.55 4.56 35.01
N GLY A 226 16.90 3.39 34.88
CA GLY A 226 15.65 3.06 35.59
C GLY A 226 15.85 2.37 36.94
N GLY A 227 17.03 2.47 37.56
CA GLY A 227 17.36 1.81 38.82
C GLY A 227 16.90 2.59 40.06
N MET A 228 15.59 2.75 40.26
CA MET A 228 15.02 3.57 41.33
C MET A 228 15.45 3.20 42.75
N THR A 229 15.92 1.98 43.02
CA THR A 229 16.49 1.67 44.36
C THR A 229 17.67 2.60 44.69
N ALA A 230 18.60 2.77 43.76
CA ALA A 230 19.76 3.65 43.96
C ALA A 230 19.36 5.14 44.06
N VAL A 231 18.33 5.56 43.29
CA VAL A 231 17.78 6.93 43.34
C VAL A 231 17.20 7.23 44.73
N ILE A 232 16.34 6.34 45.24
CA ILE A 232 15.72 6.52 46.56
C ILE A 232 16.78 6.64 47.66
N TYR A 233 17.83 5.82 47.62
CA TYR A 233 18.89 5.90 48.64
C TYR A 233 19.81 7.11 48.47
N ALA A 234 20.03 7.60 47.26
CA ALA A 234 20.69 8.89 47.08
C ALA A 234 19.86 10.03 47.70
N GLY A 235 18.54 10.03 47.51
CA GLY A 235 17.61 10.97 48.15
C GLY A 235 17.60 10.85 49.68
N LEU A 236 17.66 9.63 50.21
CA LEU A 236 17.76 9.39 51.65
C LEU A 236 19.06 9.96 52.23
N ILE A 237 20.18 9.78 51.53
CA ILE A 237 21.47 10.35 51.94
C ILE A 237 21.42 11.88 51.89
N ALA A 238 20.90 12.48 50.82
CA ALA A 238 20.73 13.93 50.73
C ALA A 238 19.91 14.47 51.92
N ASN A 239 18.81 13.79 52.27
CA ASN A 239 17.99 14.14 53.43
C ASN A 239 18.77 14.04 54.75
N LYS A 240 19.55 12.97 54.95
CA LYS A 240 20.39 12.77 56.15
C LYS A 240 21.50 13.81 56.26
N LEU A 241 22.02 14.31 55.13
CA LEU A 241 23.03 15.37 55.06
C LEU A 241 22.43 16.78 55.18
N GLY A 242 21.11 16.91 55.29
CA GLY A 242 20.41 18.21 55.40
C GLY A 242 20.17 18.91 54.06
N ASP A 243 20.49 18.29 52.93
CA ASP A 243 20.12 18.78 51.60
C ASP A 243 18.68 18.36 51.26
N TYR A 244 17.72 19.02 51.92
CA TYR A 244 16.29 18.74 51.74
C TYR A 244 15.83 19.06 50.32
N SER A 245 16.32 20.14 49.71
CA SER A 245 16.01 20.49 48.32
C SER A 245 16.47 19.43 47.32
N GLY A 246 17.70 18.93 47.48
CA GLY A 246 18.23 17.86 46.65
C GLY A 246 17.47 16.55 46.86
N ALA A 247 17.14 16.23 48.12
CA ALA A 247 16.31 15.06 48.43
C ALA A 247 14.94 15.13 47.74
N VAL A 248 14.22 16.25 47.83
CA VAL A 248 12.93 16.44 47.18
C VAL A 248 13.05 16.35 45.66
N SER A 249 14.06 16.97 45.05
CA SER A 249 14.30 16.85 43.61
C SER A 249 14.55 15.41 43.17
N ILE A 250 15.29 14.62 43.95
CA ILE A 250 15.55 13.21 43.67
C ILE A 250 14.26 12.38 43.82
N LEU A 251 13.42 12.70 44.81
CA LEU A 251 12.14 12.01 45.01
C LEU A 251 11.12 12.33 43.91
N ASP A 252 11.18 13.52 43.30
CA ASP A 252 10.36 13.87 42.14
C ASP A 252 10.59 12.90 40.97
N ASP A 253 11.85 12.53 40.70
CA ASP A 253 12.21 11.54 39.68
C ASP A 253 11.56 10.17 39.96
N VAL A 254 11.47 9.78 41.23
CA VAL A 254 10.86 8.49 41.65
C VAL A 254 9.36 8.49 41.38
N VAL A 255 8.67 9.58 41.73
CA VAL A 255 7.22 9.74 41.49
C VAL A 255 6.93 9.82 39.99
N ALA A 256 7.73 10.58 39.25
CA ALA A 256 7.65 10.69 37.80
C ALA A 256 7.85 9.33 37.12
N PHE A 257 8.76 8.50 37.62
CA PHE A 257 8.99 7.16 37.09
C PHE A 257 7.77 6.24 37.27
N ASP A 258 7.09 6.26 38.42
CA ASP A 258 5.86 5.50 38.60
C ASP A 258 4.75 5.99 37.66
N LYS A 259 4.65 7.31 37.43
CA LYS A 259 3.74 7.89 36.42
C LYS A 259 4.05 7.38 35.00
N GLN A 260 5.33 7.34 34.61
CA GLN A 260 5.77 6.81 33.31
C GLN A 260 5.45 5.32 33.16
N ARG A 261 5.62 4.52 34.22
CA ARG A 261 5.24 3.10 34.25
C ARG A 261 3.74 2.94 33.96
N ILE A 262 2.90 3.71 34.65
CA ILE A 262 1.45 3.70 34.45
C ILE A 262 1.08 4.09 33.01
N GLN A 263 1.69 5.15 32.48
CA GLN A 263 1.51 5.55 31.08
C GLN A 263 1.84 4.41 30.12
N TYR A 264 3.02 3.81 30.28
CA TYR A 264 3.48 2.72 29.41
C TYR A 264 2.51 1.54 29.40
N ALA A 265 1.97 1.14 30.56
CA ALA A 265 1.00 0.05 30.62
C ALA A 265 -0.29 0.35 29.85
N ILE A 266 -0.76 1.60 29.86
CA ILE A 266 -1.96 2.04 29.13
C ILE A 266 -1.69 2.12 27.63
N GLU A 267 -0.56 2.68 27.22
CA GLU A 267 -0.14 2.75 25.82
C GLU A 267 -0.01 1.37 25.18
N ASN A 268 0.49 0.40 25.95
CA ASN A 268 0.63 -1.01 25.54
C ASN A 268 -0.64 -1.84 25.79
N LYS A 269 -1.75 -1.21 26.19
CA LYS A 269 -3.06 -1.87 26.37
C LYS A 269 -3.01 -3.06 27.33
N SER A 270 -2.17 -2.98 28.37
CA SER A 270 -1.85 -4.10 29.26
C SER A 270 -2.33 -3.85 30.69
N ILE A 271 -3.54 -4.35 30.97
CA ILE A 271 -4.13 -4.39 32.32
C ILE A 271 -3.24 -5.16 33.32
N PRO A 272 -2.63 -6.32 32.96
CA PRO A 272 -1.73 -7.03 33.88
C PRO A 272 -0.51 -6.19 34.26
N LEU A 273 0.09 -5.49 33.29
CA LEU A 273 1.25 -4.64 33.55
C LEU A 273 0.89 -3.42 34.41
N PHE A 274 -0.28 -2.81 34.15
CA PHE A 274 -0.80 -1.73 34.99
C PHE A 274 -0.98 -2.20 36.44
N ASN A 275 -1.62 -3.35 36.64
CA ASN A 275 -1.77 -3.92 37.98
C ASN A 275 -0.43 -4.22 38.65
N TYR A 276 0.53 -4.75 37.91
CA TYR A 276 1.86 -4.99 38.45
C TYR A 276 2.52 -3.68 38.90
N PHE A 277 2.51 -2.65 38.04
CA PHE A 277 3.08 -1.34 38.33
C PHE A 277 2.40 -0.64 39.50
N LEU A 278 1.07 -0.63 39.55
CA LEU A 278 0.31 -0.09 40.67
C LEU A 278 0.64 -0.79 41.99
N ASN A 279 0.83 -2.12 41.99
CA ASN A 279 1.14 -2.87 43.20
C ASN A 279 2.62 -2.81 43.62
N SER A 280 3.50 -2.29 42.74
CA SER A 280 4.95 -2.25 42.96
C SER A 280 5.52 -0.85 42.72
N ALA A 281 4.73 0.18 43.02
CA ALA A 281 5.13 1.57 42.87
C ALA A 281 6.33 1.86 43.79
N PHE A 282 7.35 2.55 43.27
CA PHE A 282 8.52 2.95 44.03
C PHE A 282 8.22 4.04 45.07
N THR A 283 7.20 4.87 44.80
CA THR A 283 6.63 5.84 45.73
C THR A 283 6.24 5.20 47.07
N TYR A 284 5.78 3.94 47.06
CA TYR A 284 5.47 3.23 48.31
C TYR A 284 6.71 2.97 49.16
N ASN A 285 7.86 2.74 48.53
CA ASN A 285 9.11 2.51 49.25
C ASN A 285 9.68 3.80 49.83
N VAL A 286 9.45 4.95 49.18
CA VAL A 286 9.73 6.28 49.75
C VAL A 286 8.92 6.48 51.03
N LEU A 287 7.61 6.22 50.98
CA LEU A 287 6.71 6.38 52.14
C LEU A 287 6.94 5.33 53.24
N ALA A 288 7.49 4.18 52.89
CA ALA A 288 7.87 3.16 53.86
C ALA A 288 9.11 3.55 54.67
N GLU A 289 10.01 4.37 54.10
CA GLU A 289 11.21 4.85 54.79
C GLU A 289 10.88 6.08 55.65
N LEU A 290 10.62 5.82 56.93
CA LEU A 290 10.18 6.83 57.90
C LEU A 290 11.20 7.95 58.12
N GLU A 291 12.44 7.76 57.70
CA GLU A 291 13.47 8.80 57.73
C GLU A 291 13.17 9.97 56.78
N PHE A 292 12.21 9.83 55.85
CA PHE A 292 11.70 10.93 55.04
C PHE A 292 10.54 11.71 55.70
N ALA A 293 10.15 11.38 56.94
CA ALA A 293 8.99 12.01 57.59
C ALA A 293 9.11 13.54 57.76
N ASN A 294 10.32 14.08 57.80
CA ASN A 294 10.58 15.52 57.82
C ASN A 294 10.22 16.23 56.49
N LEU A 295 10.14 15.49 55.39
CA LEU A 295 9.76 15.98 54.05
C LEU A 295 8.28 15.71 53.70
N CYS A 296 7.43 15.46 54.71
CA CYS A 296 6.06 15.00 54.50
C CYS A 296 5.24 15.92 53.57
N GLU A 297 5.31 17.24 53.77
CA GLU A 297 4.54 18.22 52.99
C GLU A 297 5.05 18.30 51.55
N ASP A 298 6.37 18.27 51.35
CA ASP A 298 6.99 18.29 50.02
C ASP A 298 6.63 17.03 49.22
N ILE A 299 6.69 15.85 49.86
CA ILE A 299 6.32 14.58 49.23
C ILE A 299 4.82 14.56 48.88
N ASP A 300 3.95 15.11 49.73
CA ASP A 300 2.52 15.24 49.40
C ASP A 300 2.32 16.13 48.15
N ALA A 301 3.02 17.27 48.09
CA ALA A 301 2.98 18.17 46.94
C ALA A 301 3.48 17.49 45.64
N LEU A 302 4.54 16.67 45.71
CA LEU A 302 5.02 15.88 44.57
C LEU A 302 3.99 14.85 44.10
N ILE A 303 3.36 14.12 45.04
CA ILE A 303 2.32 13.14 44.71
C ILE A 303 1.14 13.82 44.01
N ASP A 304 0.71 14.97 44.54
CA ASP A 304 -0.42 15.71 43.99
C ASP A 304 -0.12 16.32 42.62
N SER A 305 1.09 16.87 42.43
CA SER A 305 1.49 17.43 41.14
C SER A 305 1.51 16.36 40.04
N HIS A 306 1.99 15.15 40.33
CA HIS A 306 2.07 14.08 39.32
C HIS A 306 0.76 13.35 39.08
N PHE A 307 0.01 13.02 40.13
CA PHE A 307 -1.13 12.12 40.02
C PHE A 307 -2.50 12.80 40.11
N VAL A 308 -2.63 13.89 40.87
CA VAL A 308 -3.94 14.53 41.12
C VAL A 308 -4.21 15.64 40.13
N GLN A 309 -3.31 16.63 40.03
CA GLN A 309 -3.49 17.79 39.15
C GLN A 309 -3.58 17.40 37.67
N ASN A 310 -2.94 16.28 37.32
CA ASN A 310 -2.93 15.71 35.98
C ASN A 310 -4.01 14.64 35.77
N GLY A 311 -4.97 14.45 36.69
CA GLY A 311 -5.99 13.42 36.58
C GLY A 311 -7.23 13.89 35.83
N TYR A 312 -7.69 13.13 34.84
CA TYR A 312 -8.98 13.36 34.18
C TYR A 312 -10.08 12.44 34.76
N PRO A 313 -11.29 12.93 35.06
CA PRO A 313 -12.33 12.11 35.69
C PRO A 313 -12.78 10.92 34.83
N LEU A 314 -12.65 9.70 35.35
CA LEU A 314 -13.07 8.46 34.66
C LEU A 314 -14.56 8.45 34.28
N GLY A 315 -15.41 9.11 35.07
CA GLY A 315 -16.84 9.26 34.75
C GLY A 315 -17.08 9.98 33.42
N ARG A 316 -16.26 10.99 33.08
CA ARG A 316 -16.34 11.69 31.79
C ARG A 316 -15.89 10.78 30.64
N ILE A 317 -14.82 10.01 30.83
CA ILE A 317 -14.33 9.03 29.84
C ILE A 317 -15.41 8.00 29.51
N ASN A 318 -16.06 7.44 30.53
CA ASN A 318 -17.15 6.49 30.34
C ASN A 318 -18.33 7.12 29.60
N SER A 319 -18.67 8.37 29.89
CA SER A 319 -19.72 9.11 29.16
C SER A 319 -19.36 9.31 27.68
N MET A 320 -18.11 9.66 27.35
CA MET A 320 -17.65 9.81 25.98
C MET A 320 -17.69 8.48 25.22
N ILE A 321 -17.18 7.41 25.83
CA ILE A 321 -17.22 6.07 25.24
C ILE A 321 -18.65 5.59 25.02
N ASN A 322 -19.55 5.80 25.98
CA ASN A 322 -20.96 5.45 25.82
C ASN A 322 -21.62 6.24 24.69
N SER A 323 -21.28 7.52 24.53
CA SER A 323 -21.78 8.35 23.43
C SER A 323 -21.28 7.85 22.07
N ILE A 324 -20.02 7.41 21.99
CA ILE A 324 -19.45 6.78 20.78
C ILE A 324 -20.19 5.47 20.44
N ILE A 325 -20.45 4.61 21.44
CA ILE A 325 -21.10 3.31 21.24
C ILE A 325 -22.58 3.45 20.86
N THR A 326 -23.30 4.37 21.49
CA THR A 326 -24.75 4.55 21.30
C THR A 326 -25.12 5.55 20.21
N GLY A 327 -24.17 6.37 19.76
CA GLY A 327 -24.37 7.37 18.73
C GLY A 327 -24.50 6.79 17.31
N SER A 328 -24.60 7.68 16.33
CA SER A 328 -24.73 7.34 14.90
C SER A 328 -23.45 6.79 14.25
N TYR A 329 -22.47 6.37 15.05
CA TYR A 329 -21.13 6.00 14.60
C TYR A 329 -20.91 4.50 14.41
N GLN A 330 -21.89 3.67 14.79
CA GLN A 330 -21.72 2.22 14.88
C GLN A 330 -21.22 1.58 13.58
N GLU A 331 -21.67 2.07 12.43
CA GLU A 331 -21.25 1.56 11.13
C GLU A 331 -19.79 1.90 10.75
N TYR A 332 -19.15 2.82 11.46
CA TYR A 332 -17.74 3.20 11.27
C TYR A 332 -16.81 2.56 12.32
N ILE A 333 -17.37 1.80 13.27
CA ILE A 333 -16.61 1.08 14.31
C ILE A 333 -16.23 -0.30 13.78
N ASN A 334 -14.97 -0.47 13.40
CA ASN A 334 -14.41 -1.77 13.00
C ASN A 334 -13.96 -2.59 14.23
N GLN A 335 -13.53 -3.85 14.00
CA GLN A 335 -13.08 -4.74 15.07
C GLN A 335 -11.87 -4.22 15.86
N ASN A 336 -10.97 -3.45 15.22
CA ASN A 336 -9.84 -2.85 15.92
C ASN A 336 -10.30 -1.76 16.89
N ILE A 337 -11.17 -0.85 16.44
CA ILE A 337 -11.75 0.20 17.28
C ILE A 337 -12.55 -0.43 18.43
N LYS A 338 -13.32 -1.50 18.17
CA LYS A 338 -14.05 -2.22 19.20
C LYS A 338 -13.13 -2.74 20.32
N LYS A 339 -11.99 -3.35 19.99
CA LYS A 339 -10.99 -3.78 20.99
C LYS A 339 -10.41 -2.63 21.79
N GLN A 340 -10.20 -1.47 21.16
CA GLN A 340 -9.71 -0.27 21.85
C GLN A 340 -10.75 0.26 22.84
N ILE A 341 -12.02 0.32 22.43
CA ILE A 341 -13.15 0.69 23.30
C ILE A 341 -13.25 -0.28 24.48
N GLU A 342 -13.21 -1.59 24.21
CA GLU A 342 -13.25 -2.63 25.26
C GLU A 342 -12.12 -2.47 26.28
N PHE A 343 -10.90 -2.15 25.82
CA PHE A 343 -9.79 -1.86 26.71
C PHE A 343 -10.06 -0.66 27.62
N VAL A 344 -10.54 0.47 27.07
CA VAL A 344 -10.86 1.68 27.86
C VAL A 344 -11.94 1.40 28.90
N ILE A 345 -13.01 0.68 28.51
CA ILE A 345 -14.10 0.29 29.41
C ILE A 345 -13.58 -0.61 30.54
N ASN A 346 -12.83 -1.65 30.19
CA ASN A 346 -12.32 -2.60 31.18
C ASN A 346 -11.39 -1.91 32.19
N MET A 347 -10.49 -1.06 31.70
CA MET A 347 -9.63 -0.24 32.56
C MET A 347 -10.44 0.68 33.46
N SER A 348 -11.36 1.46 32.89
CA SER A 348 -12.15 2.40 33.70
C SER A 348 -13.01 1.69 34.74
N ASN A 349 -13.65 0.58 34.39
CA ASN A 349 -14.50 -0.16 35.31
C ASN A 349 -13.69 -0.78 36.45
N GLN A 350 -12.56 -1.42 36.13
CA GLN A 350 -11.70 -2.08 37.12
C GLN A 350 -11.16 -1.13 38.18
N PHE A 351 -10.88 0.13 37.81
CA PHE A 351 -10.24 1.08 38.71
C PHE A 351 -11.09 2.29 39.11
N SER A 352 -12.36 2.36 38.66
CA SER A 352 -13.30 3.46 38.97
C SER A 352 -13.42 3.82 40.45
N ASN A 353 -13.39 2.82 41.32
CA ASN A 353 -13.53 2.96 42.77
C ASN A 353 -12.22 2.71 43.51
N ASN A 354 -11.08 2.71 42.82
CA ASN A 354 -9.80 2.46 43.48
C ASN A 354 -9.35 3.73 44.24
N PRO A 355 -9.19 3.69 45.56
CA PRO A 355 -8.84 4.86 46.36
C PRO A 355 -7.35 5.26 46.24
N ASN A 356 -6.55 4.50 45.51
CA ASN A 356 -5.13 4.79 45.35
C ASN A 356 -4.90 5.96 44.38
N VAL A 357 -4.24 7.02 44.84
CA VAL A 357 -4.06 8.26 44.09
C VAL A 357 -3.33 8.06 42.75
N ILE A 358 -2.45 7.07 42.60
CA ILE A 358 -1.77 6.75 41.32
C ILE A 358 -2.80 6.45 40.22
N THR A 359 -3.96 5.93 40.59
CA THR A 359 -5.02 5.61 39.62
C THR A 359 -5.63 6.87 38.99
N MET A 360 -5.52 8.03 39.63
CA MET A 360 -6.12 9.27 39.13
C MET A 360 -5.50 9.74 37.80
N VAL A 361 -4.17 9.58 37.63
CA VAL A 361 -3.48 9.98 36.39
C VAL A 361 -3.90 9.14 35.19
N MET A 362 -4.44 7.93 35.41
CA MET A 362 -4.84 7.04 34.33
C MET A 362 -5.88 7.69 33.42
N GLY A 363 -6.75 8.53 33.99
CA GLY A 363 -7.82 9.16 33.22
C GLY A 363 -7.28 10.00 32.06
N THR A 364 -6.17 10.69 32.26
CA THR A 364 -5.54 11.51 31.20
C THR A 364 -4.99 10.62 30.09
N TYR A 365 -4.36 9.50 30.43
CA TYR A 365 -3.87 8.55 29.44
C TYR A 365 -4.99 7.81 28.71
N LEU A 366 -6.08 7.48 29.40
CA LEU A 366 -7.29 6.93 28.78
C LEU A 366 -7.96 7.95 27.87
N LEU A 367 -8.00 9.24 28.23
CA LEU A 367 -8.50 10.30 27.37
C LEU A 367 -7.71 10.36 26.05
N SER A 368 -6.38 10.26 26.08
CA SER A 368 -5.57 10.17 24.87
C SER A 368 -5.92 8.94 24.01
N ARG A 369 -6.32 7.82 24.62
CA ARG A 369 -6.83 6.66 23.88
C ARG A 369 -8.21 6.92 23.28
N VAL A 370 -9.09 7.64 23.98
CA VAL A 370 -10.39 8.08 23.42
C VAL A 370 -10.18 9.01 22.22
N GLN A 371 -9.22 9.93 22.29
CA GLN A 371 -8.84 10.78 21.16
C GLN A 371 -8.39 9.95 19.95
N GLU A 372 -7.55 8.93 20.16
CA GLU A 372 -7.13 8.01 19.11
C GLU A 372 -8.33 7.26 18.50
N ILE A 373 -9.25 6.77 19.34
CA ILE A 373 -10.49 6.11 18.90
C ILE A 373 -11.32 7.06 18.02
N ILE A 374 -11.54 8.30 18.46
CA ILE A 374 -12.29 9.31 17.72
C ILE A 374 -11.64 9.59 16.37
N ASN A 375 -10.32 9.81 16.33
CA ASN A 375 -9.60 10.06 15.08
C ASN A 375 -9.72 8.87 14.11
N ASN A 376 -9.62 7.64 14.62
CA ASN A 376 -9.80 6.43 13.80
C ASN A 376 -11.23 6.31 13.25
N ILE A 377 -12.26 6.72 14.02
CA ILE A 377 -13.64 6.78 13.55
C ILE A 377 -13.79 7.83 12.45
N ILE A 378 -13.24 9.03 12.63
CA ILE A 378 -13.26 10.11 11.62
C ILE A 378 -12.61 9.66 10.31
N GLU A 379 -11.48 8.97 10.36
CA GLU A 379 -10.83 8.41 9.17
C GLU A 379 -11.69 7.33 8.49
N ASN A 380 -12.37 6.48 9.26
CA ASN A 380 -13.32 5.52 8.69
C ASN A 380 -14.54 6.19 8.04
N ILE A 381 -15.04 7.30 8.61
CA ILE A 381 -16.11 8.11 8.02
C ILE A 381 -15.65 8.63 6.66
N LYS A 382 -14.53 9.36 6.61
CA LYS A 382 -13.95 9.89 5.36
C LYS A 382 -13.79 8.80 4.31
N LYS A 383 -13.16 7.69 4.70
CA LYS A 383 -12.91 6.56 3.80
C LYS A 383 -14.20 6.03 3.19
N LYS A 384 -15.24 5.80 4.00
CA LYS A 384 -16.52 5.26 3.51
C LYS A 384 -17.20 6.21 2.50
N HIS A 385 -17.21 7.52 2.76
CA HIS A 385 -17.78 8.49 1.83
C HIS A 385 -16.97 8.57 0.52
N TYR A 386 -15.64 8.62 0.59
CA TYR A 386 -14.81 8.64 -0.60
C TYR A 386 -14.85 7.33 -1.41
N ASP A 387 -14.92 6.17 -0.75
CA ASP A 387 -15.11 4.89 -1.42
C ASP A 387 -16.45 4.85 -2.17
N LYS A 388 -17.52 5.39 -1.59
CA LYS A 388 -18.82 5.51 -2.27
C LYS A 388 -18.75 6.40 -3.51
N ILE A 389 -18.09 7.55 -3.41
CA ILE A 389 -17.85 8.45 -4.57
C ILE A 389 -17.09 7.71 -5.66
N ASN A 390 -16.02 7.00 -5.31
CA ASN A 390 -15.21 6.26 -6.28
C ASN A 390 -16.03 5.16 -6.99
N VAL A 391 -16.88 4.44 -6.26
CA VAL A 391 -17.78 3.43 -6.85
C VAL A 391 -18.76 4.10 -7.82
N GLU A 392 -19.40 5.21 -7.45
CA GLU A 392 -20.33 5.91 -8.36
C GLU A 392 -19.62 6.49 -9.60
N LEU A 393 -18.42 7.04 -9.44
CA LEU A 393 -17.62 7.56 -10.57
C LEU A 393 -17.08 6.46 -11.49
N SER A 394 -16.88 5.24 -10.97
CA SER A 394 -16.40 4.11 -11.78
C SER A 394 -17.37 3.70 -12.91
N LEU A 395 -18.67 3.99 -12.75
CA LEU A 395 -19.68 3.76 -13.79
C LEU A 395 -19.42 4.63 -15.03
N TYR A 396 -19.04 5.89 -14.82
CA TYR A 396 -18.64 6.79 -15.91
C TYR A 396 -17.35 6.31 -16.58
N GLU A 397 -16.39 5.83 -15.80
CA GLU A 397 -15.14 5.29 -16.35
C GLU A 397 -15.39 4.06 -17.23
N HIS A 398 -16.31 3.18 -16.81
CA HIS A 398 -16.73 2.03 -17.60
C HIS A 398 -17.43 2.45 -18.91
N GLU A 399 -18.41 3.37 -18.87
CA GLU A 399 -19.12 3.85 -20.08
C GLU A 399 -18.16 4.55 -21.06
N ILE A 400 -17.24 5.36 -20.53
CA ILE A 400 -16.19 6.00 -21.35
C ILE A 400 -15.26 4.96 -21.97
N ALA A 401 -14.86 3.92 -21.23
CA ALA A 401 -14.03 2.84 -21.76
C ALA A 401 -14.73 2.06 -22.87
N GLU A 402 -16.02 1.76 -22.72
CA GLU A 402 -16.82 1.08 -23.75
C GLU A 402 -16.94 1.91 -25.03
N LEU A 403 -17.20 3.22 -24.90
CA LEU A 403 -17.26 4.15 -26.04
C LEU A 403 -15.92 4.27 -26.76
N ASN A 404 -14.81 4.33 -26.02
CA ASN A 404 -13.46 4.31 -26.61
C ASN A 404 -13.19 3.00 -27.36
N SER A 405 -13.62 1.85 -26.83
CA SER A 405 -13.50 0.56 -27.50
C SER A 405 -14.31 0.52 -28.81
N LYS A 406 -15.56 1.01 -28.80
CA LYS A 406 -16.40 1.14 -30.00
C LYS A 406 -15.74 2.03 -31.06
N MET A 407 -15.16 3.15 -30.64
CA MET A 407 -14.45 4.09 -31.52
C MET A 407 -13.22 3.44 -32.18
N ASN A 408 -12.44 2.67 -31.43
CA ASN A 408 -11.29 1.94 -31.98
C ASN A 408 -11.73 0.82 -32.96
N GLY A 409 -12.86 0.17 -32.70
CA GLY A 409 -13.43 -0.86 -33.58
C GLY A 409 -13.90 -0.32 -34.94
N THR A 410 -14.34 0.94 -34.99
CA THR A 410 -14.79 1.57 -36.25
C THR A 410 -13.68 1.63 -37.32
N ASP A 411 -12.43 1.90 -36.94
CA ASP A 411 -11.32 1.98 -37.90
C ASP A 411 -11.01 0.63 -38.57
N GLY A 412 -11.14 -0.48 -37.83
CA GLY A 412 -11.03 -1.82 -38.38
C GLY A 412 -12.10 -2.09 -39.45
N SER A 413 -13.36 -1.76 -39.14
CA SER A 413 -14.48 -1.95 -40.07
C SER A 413 -14.36 -1.13 -41.36
N LEU A 414 -13.79 0.07 -41.31
CA LEU A 414 -13.59 0.92 -42.49
C LEU A 414 -12.63 0.28 -43.48
N ASN A 415 -11.52 -0.24 -42.96
CA ASN A 415 -10.48 -0.85 -43.77
C ASN A 415 -11.02 -2.10 -44.47
N GLU A 416 -11.83 -2.91 -43.77
CA GLU A 416 -12.51 -4.06 -44.37
C GLU A 416 -13.48 -3.66 -45.48
N ILE A 417 -14.32 -2.64 -45.25
CA ILE A 417 -15.26 -2.11 -46.25
C ILE A 417 -14.50 -1.60 -47.48
N LYS A 418 -13.44 -0.82 -47.28
CA LYS A 418 -12.60 -0.29 -48.36
C LYS A 418 -12.00 -1.43 -49.20
N SER A 419 -11.38 -2.41 -48.55
CA SER A 419 -10.80 -3.58 -49.23
C SER A 419 -11.84 -4.45 -49.93
N SER A 420 -13.08 -4.52 -49.42
CA SER A 420 -14.17 -5.24 -50.09
C SER A 420 -14.63 -4.54 -51.37
N TYR A 421 -14.82 -3.22 -51.32
CA TYR A 421 -15.23 -2.44 -52.49
C TYR A 421 -14.12 -2.36 -53.55
N GLU A 422 -12.85 -2.25 -53.15
CA GLU A 422 -11.71 -2.29 -54.07
C GLU A 422 -11.59 -3.66 -54.77
N ARG A 423 -11.83 -4.76 -54.06
CA ARG A 423 -11.89 -6.11 -54.66
C ARG A 423 -13.03 -6.23 -55.67
N GLY A 424 -14.25 -5.87 -55.28
CA GLY A 424 -15.41 -5.92 -56.18
C GLY A 424 -15.24 -5.04 -57.42
N MET A 425 -14.62 -3.87 -57.29
CA MET A 425 -14.27 -3.00 -58.42
C MET A 425 -13.34 -3.72 -59.41
N ASN A 426 -12.28 -4.36 -58.91
CA ASN A 426 -11.33 -5.08 -59.75
C ASN A 426 -12.00 -6.26 -60.50
N ASP A 427 -12.91 -6.97 -59.83
CA ASP A 427 -13.64 -8.08 -60.46
C ASP A 427 -14.58 -7.58 -61.58
N VAL A 428 -15.27 -6.46 -61.38
CA VAL A 428 -16.13 -5.84 -62.40
C VAL A 428 -15.29 -5.30 -63.56
N ILE A 429 -14.15 -4.66 -63.30
CA ILE A 429 -13.24 -4.18 -64.35
C ILE A 429 -12.77 -5.35 -65.21
N LYS A 430 -12.33 -6.47 -64.61
CA LYS A 430 -11.94 -7.68 -65.35
C LYS A 430 -13.07 -8.21 -66.22
N ALA A 431 -14.30 -8.25 -65.71
CA ALA A 431 -15.45 -8.71 -66.49
C ALA A 431 -15.73 -7.81 -67.72
N ILE A 432 -15.62 -6.49 -67.56
CA ILE A 432 -15.75 -5.51 -68.66
C ILE A 432 -14.64 -5.72 -69.71
N GLU A 433 -13.39 -5.90 -69.25
CA GLU A 433 -12.24 -6.15 -70.11
C GLU A 433 -12.43 -7.44 -70.93
N SER A 434 -12.76 -8.56 -70.28
CA SER A 434 -12.98 -9.84 -70.95
C SER A 434 -14.16 -9.81 -71.94
N GLN A 435 -15.26 -9.13 -71.59
CA GLN A 435 -16.42 -9.00 -72.48
C GLN A 435 -16.10 -8.15 -73.71
N THR A 436 -15.32 -7.08 -73.53
CA THR A 436 -14.90 -6.21 -74.64
C THR A 436 -13.94 -6.95 -75.56
N GLU A 437 -12.97 -7.67 -75.00
CA GLU A 437 -12.01 -8.49 -75.75
C GLU A 437 -12.72 -9.55 -76.60
N TYR A 438 -13.65 -10.31 -75.99
CA TYR A 438 -14.50 -11.27 -76.71
C TYR A 438 -15.23 -10.64 -77.90
N THR A 439 -15.80 -9.45 -77.70
CA THR A 439 -16.56 -8.74 -78.74
C THR A 439 -15.64 -8.24 -79.87
N ILE A 440 -14.46 -7.70 -79.54
CA ILE A 440 -13.46 -7.26 -80.52
C ILE A 440 -12.97 -8.44 -81.35
N THR A 441 -12.62 -9.57 -80.72
CA THR A 441 -12.19 -10.78 -81.44
C THR A 441 -13.26 -11.29 -82.41
N ASN A 442 -14.55 -11.16 -82.06
CA ASN A 442 -15.64 -11.54 -82.96
C ASN A 442 -15.75 -10.60 -84.18
N ILE A 443 -15.52 -9.29 -83.99
CA ILE A 443 -15.50 -8.30 -85.08
C ILE A 443 -14.28 -8.52 -85.99
N GLU A 444 -13.12 -8.87 -85.43
CA GLU A 444 -11.91 -9.21 -86.21
C GLU A 444 -12.14 -10.42 -87.13
N LYS A 445 -12.81 -11.47 -86.62
CA LYS A 445 -13.24 -12.62 -87.44
C LYS A 445 -14.21 -12.24 -88.55
N GLN A 446 -15.07 -11.23 -88.34
CA GLN A 446 -15.95 -10.72 -89.39
C GLN A 446 -15.17 -9.97 -90.47
N ILE A 447 -14.14 -9.20 -90.10
CA ILE A 447 -13.26 -8.50 -91.05
C ILE A 447 -12.51 -9.50 -91.95
N GLU A 448 -12.00 -10.58 -91.38
CA GLU A 448 -11.27 -11.63 -92.12
C GLU A 448 -12.14 -12.33 -93.17
N ASN A 449 -13.42 -12.58 -92.85
CA ASN A 449 -14.36 -13.27 -93.73
C ASN A 449 -15.00 -12.40 -94.83
N ILE A 450 -14.80 -11.08 -94.83
CA ILE A 450 -15.32 -10.18 -95.89
C ILE A 450 -14.69 -10.48 -97.26
N GLU A 451 -13.50 -11.07 -97.30
CA GLU A 451 -12.82 -11.37 -98.57
C GLU A 451 -13.51 -12.46 -99.40
N ASN A 452 -14.25 -13.37 -98.75
CA ASN A 452 -14.86 -14.55 -99.38
C ASN A 452 -16.35 -14.37 -99.76
N ASN A 453 -16.92 -13.17 -99.60
CA ASN A 453 -18.34 -12.94 -99.84
C ASN A 453 -18.62 -12.54 -101.31
N GLU A 454 -19.31 -13.41 -102.05
CA GLU A 454 -19.62 -13.23 -103.49
C GLU A 454 -20.38 -11.94 -103.81
N LYS A 455 -21.17 -11.42 -102.85
CA LYS A 455 -21.91 -10.15 -102.99
C LYS A 455 -21.00 -8.95 -103.27
N PHE A 456 -19.76 -9.01 -102.80
CA PHE A 456 -18.78 -7.94 -102.94
C PHE A 456 -17.69 -8.28 -103.98
N SER A 457 -17.90 -9.28 -104.83
CA SER A 457 -16.98 -9.69 -105.88
C SER A 457 -17.15 -8.83 -107.15
N PRO A 458 -16.12 -8.04 -107.55
CA PRO A 458 -16.19 -7.22 -108.76
C PRO A 458 -16.37 -8.05 -110.03
N ALA A 459 -15.77 -9.24 -110.08
CA ALA A 459 -15.84 -10.14 -111.22
C ALA A 459 -17.26 -10.68 -111.44
N THR A 460 -17.95 -11.07 -110.36
CA THR A 460 -19.30 -11.64 -110.42
C THR A 460 -20.33 -10.57 -110.80
N SER A 461 -20.18 -9.35 -110.25
CA SER A 461 -21.05 -8.21 -110.58
C SER A 461 -20.88 -7.73 -112.03
N PHE A 462 -19.65 -7.75 -112.56
CA PHE A 462 -19.36 -7.44 -113.97
C PHE A 462 -20.05 -8.43 -114.91
N SER A 463 -19.87 -9.73 -114.67
CA SER A 463 -20.39 -10.81 -115.51
C SER A 463 -21.91 -10.76 -115.66
N ASN A 464 -22.63 -10.61 -114.54
CA ASN A 464 -24.08 -10.53 -114.54
C ASN A 464 -24.60 -9.32 -115.32
N SER A 465 -24.00 -8.14 -115.11
CA SER A 465 -24.41 -6.93 -115.82
C SER A 465 -24.14 -7.02 -117.34
N LEU A 466 -23.02 -7.64 -117.74
CA LEU A 466 -22.66 -7.80 -119.15
C LEU A 466 -23.64 -8.71 -119.89
N PHE A 467 -24.10 -9.77 -119.23
CA PHE A 467 -25.08 -10.70 -119.80
C PHE A 467 -26.40 -9.98 -120.17
N TYR A 468 -26.92 -9.13 -119.29
CA TYR A 468 -28.13 -8.35 -119.57
C TYR A 468 -27.91 -7.33 -120.70
N ALA A 469 -26.74 -6.71 -120.77
CA ALA A 469 -26.39 -5.79 -121.85
C ALA A 469 -26.42 -6.45 -123.23
N VAL A 470 -25.88 -7.67 -123.36
CA VAL A 470 -25.93 -8.47 -124.60
C VAL A 470 -27.38 -8.74 -125.01
N LEU A 471 -28.20 -9.17 -124.06
CA LEU A 471 -29.57 -9.60 -124.31
C LEU A 471 -30.43 -8.43 -124.81
N ILE A 472 -30.30 -7.27 -124.18
CA ILE A 472 -30.99 -6.03 -124.59
C ILE A 472 -30.55 -5.58 -125.98
N SER A 473 -29.25 -5.65 -126.29
CA SER A 473 -28.71 -5.31 -127.61
C SER A 473 -29.35 -6.14 -128.74
N ILE A 474 -29.56 -7.44 -128.52
CA ILE A 474 -30.21 -8.32 -129.50
C ILE A 474 -31.68 -7.92 -129.72
N VAL A 475 -32.39 -7.57 -128.64
CA VAL A 475 -33.79 -7.13 -128.75
C VAL A 475 -33.88 -5.82 -129.54
N VAL A 476 -33.04 -4.84 -129.21
CA VAL A 476 -32.99 -3.55 -129.92
C VAL A 476 -32.65 -3.75 -131.39
N PHE A 477 -31.69 -4.61 -131.69
CA PHE A 477 -31.34 -4.99 -133.06
C PHE A 477 -32.57 -5.42 -133.87
N ILE A 478 -33.36 -6.36 -133.33
CA ILE A 478 -34.52 -6.92 -134.02
C ILE A 478 -35.59 -5.84 -134.23
N VAL A 479 -35.95 -5.14 -133.16
CA VAL A 479 -37.06 -4.16 -133.18
C VAL A 479 -36.76 -3.02 -134.15
N PHE A 480 -35.58 -2.41 -134.04
CA PHE A 480 -35.21 -1.26 -134.87
C PHE A 480 -34.84 -1.65 -136.30
N GLY A 481 -34.24 -2.83 -136.49
CA GLY A 481 -33.96 -3.34 -137.82
C GLY A 481 -35.23 -3.48 -138.64
N PHE A 482 -36.21 -4.23 -138.13
CA PHE A 482 -37.44 -4.50 -138.89
C PHE A 482 -38.29 -3.24 -139.11
N THR A 483 -38.39 -2.35 -138.12
CA THR A 483 -39.18 -1.12 -138.26
C THR A 483 -38.56 -0.11 -139.23
N GLY A 484 -37.23 0.02 -139.24
CA GLY A 484 -36.53 0.92 -140.16
C GLY A 484 -36.53 0.43 -141.61
N GLY A 485 -36.21 -0.85 -141.84
CA GLY A 485 -36.06 -1.39 -143.20
C GLY A 485 -37.38 -1.54 -143.97
N PHE A 486 -38.50 -1.81 -143.29
CA PHE A 486 -39.83 -1.81 -143.92
C PHE A 486 -40.30 -0.40 -144.31
N TRP A 487 -39.86 0.63 -143.57
CA TRP A 487 -40.32 2.00 -143.83
C TRP A 487 -39.68 2.58 -145.08
N GLN A 488 -38.40 2.27 -145.35
CA GLN A 488 -37.68 2.71 -146.56
C GLN A 488 -38.14 2.01 -147.85
N ALA A 489 -38.58 0.76 -147.78
CA ALA A 489 -39.01 -0.01 -148.97
C ALA A 489 -40.34 0.48 -149.61
N LYS A 490 -41.10 1.34 -148.93
CA LYS A 490 -42.38 1.86 -149.45
C LYS A 490 -42.22 3.01 -150.46
N GLU A 491 -41.01 3.57 -150.61
CA GLU A 491 -40.75 4.75 -151.46
C GLU A 491 -40.05 4.44 -152.79
N ILE A 492 -39.61 3.20 -153.04
CA ILE A 492 -38.94 2.78 -154.28
C ILE A 492 -39.41 1.36 -154.65
N ASP A 493 -39.87 1.15 -155.89
CA ASP A 493 -40.35 -0.15 -156.40
C ASP A 493 -39.19 -1.17 -156.46
N SER A 494 -38.92 -1.78 -155.30
CA SER A 494 -37.67 -2.47 -154.98
C SER A 494 -37.92 -3.94 -154.60
N ASN A 495 -37.06 -4.82 -155.12
CA ASN A 495 -37.10 -6.26 -154.86
C ASN A 495 -36.79 -6.59 -153.38
N TYR A 496 -37.42 -7.65 -152.86
CA TYR A 496 -37.37 -8.14 -151.47
C TYR A 496 -35.96 -8.22 -150.83
N MET A 497 -34.92 -8.47 -151.63
CA MET A 497 -33.54 -8.56 -151.13
C MET A 497 -33.01 -7.22 -150.59
N GLY A 498 -33.34 -6.09 -151.24
CA GLY A 498 -32.86 -4.76 -150.83
C GLY A 498 -33.42 -4.33 -149.47
N MET A 499 -34.67 -4.68 -149.23
CA MET A 499 -35.38 -4.40 -147.99
C MET A 499 -34.81 -5.17 -146.78
N MET A 500 -34.40 -6.43 -146.98
CA MET A 500 -33.77 -7.21 -145.90
C MET A 500 -32.37 -6.69 -145.55
N THR A 501 -31.58 -6.20 -146.51
CA THR A 501 -30.28 -5.59 -146.22
C THR A 501 -30.39 -4.33 -145.35
N ASP A 502 -31.41 -3.50 -145.58
CA ASP A 502 -31.63 -2.29 -144.78
C ASP A 502 -32.08 -2.63 -143.36
N VAL A 503 -32.92 -3.66 -143.19
CA VAL A 503 -33.29 -4.20 -141.87
C VAL A 503 -32.05 -4.59 -141.07
N PHE A 504 -31.12 -5.35 -141.66
CA PHE A 504 -29.91 -5.77 -140.98
C PHE A 504 -28.97 -4.59 -140.69
N ALA A 505 -28.76 -3.66 -141.63
CA ALA A 505 -27.86 -2.53 -141.43
C ALA A 505 -28.34 -1.59 -140.30
N ILE A 506 -29.63 -1.28 -140.28
CA ILE A 506 -30.24 -0.44 -139.23
C ILE A 506 -30.22 -1.19 -137.89
N GLY A 507 -30.56 -2.49 -137.90
CA GLY A 507 -30.51 -3.35 -136.72
C GLY A 507 -29.11 -3.42 -136.12
N ILE A 508 -28.06 -3.65 -136.92
CA ILE A 508 -26.66 -3.69 -136.46
C ILE A 508 -26.28 -2.36 -135.82
N ARG A 509 -26.62 -1.22 -136.44
CA ARG A 509 -26.21 0.10 -135.96
C ARG A 509 -26.79 0.41 -134.58
N TRP A 510 -28.07 0.13 -134.38
CA TRP A 510 -28.72 0.37 -133.09
C TRP A 510 -28.37 -0.70 -132.05
N GLY A 511 -28.35 -1.98 -132.43
CA GLY A 511 -27.93 -3.09 -131.56
C GLY A 511 -26.53 -2.87 -130.99
N SER A 512 -25.54 -2.64 -131.86
CA SER A 512 -24.15 -2.39 -131.45
C SER A 512 -24.01 -1.15 -130.55
N GLY A 513 -24.75 -0.08 -130.81
CA GLY A 513 -24.80 1.10 -129.93
C GLY A 513 -25.25 0.76 -128.50
N THR A 514 -26.30 -0.06 -128.36
CA THR A 514 -26.79 -0.51 -127.05
C THR A 514 -25.81 -1.43 -126.33
N PHE A 515 -25.12 -2.32 -127.05
CA PHE A 515 -24.14 -3.22 -126.46
C PHE A 515 -22.97 -2.46 -125.81
N VAL A 516 -22.44 -1.44 -126.48
CA VAL A 516 -21.31 -0.63 -125.94
C VAL A 516 -21.73 0.12 -124.67
N ILE A 517 -22.94 0.69 -124.65
CA ILE A 517 -23.47 1.37 -123.46
C ILE A 517 -23.60 0.37 -122.30
N GLY A 518 -24.14 -0.83 -122.56
CA GLY A 518 -24.27 -1.84 -121.53
C GLY A 518 -22.94 -2.40 -121.01
N LEU A 519 -21.89 -2.42 -121.85
CA LEU A 519 -20.54 -2.82 -121.43
C LEU A 519 -19.92 -1.81 -120.46
N ILE A 520 -20.14 -0.51 -120.68
CA ILE A 520 -19.72 0.55 -119.75
C ILE A 520 -20.44 0.43 -118.40
N PHE A 521 -21.76 0.21 -118.40
CA PHE A 521 -22.52 -0.01 -117.16
C PHE A 521 -22.00 -1.19 -116.33
N SER A 522 -21.54 -2.24 -117.00
CA SER A 522 -21.00 -3.43 -116.33
C SER A 522 -19.69 -3.12 -115.60
N PHE A 523 -18.81 -2.30 -116.18
CA PHE A 523 -17.60 -1.81 -115.51
C PHE A 523 -17.93 -0.95 -114.27
N PHE A 524 -18.94 -0.08 -114.35
CA PHE A 524 -19.37 0.72 -113.18
C PHE A 524 -19.96 -0.15 -112.06
N SER A 525 -20.71 -1.20 -112.39
CA SER A 525 -21.23 -2.16 -111.40
C SER A 525 -20.11 -2.88 -110.64
N ALA A 526 -19.04 -3.27 -111.34
CA ALA A 526 -17.86 -3.89 -110.74
C ALA A 526 -17.09 -2.95 -109.81
N ALA A 527 -16.91 -1.69 -110.23
CA ALA A 527 -16.25 -0.67 -109.40
C ALA A 527 -17.06 -0.35 -108.13
N SER A 528 -18.39 -0.30 -108.23
CA SER A 528 -19.30 -0.10 -107.08
C SER A 528 -19.16 -1.21 -106.04
N ALA A 529 -19.09 -2.48 -106.47
CA ALA A 529 -18.92 -3.62 -105.57
C ALA A 529 -17.58 -3.59 -104.81
N GLY A 530 -16.50 -3.16 -105.47
CA GLY A 530 -15.19 -2.97 -104.83
C GLY A 530 -15.20 -1.84 -103.79
N TRP A 531 -15.93 -0.75 -104.05
CA TRP A 531 -16.05 0.37 -103.12
C TRP A 531 -16.90 0.02 -101.89
N GLU A 532 -17.99 -0.71 -102.06
CA GLU A 532 -18.79 -1.21 -100.93
C GLU A 532 -17.98 -2.11 -99.98
N LYS A 533 -17.09 -2.97 -100.53
CA LYS A 533 -16.18 -3.81 -99.73
C LYS A 533 -15.24 -3.01 -98.84
N ALA A 534 -14.62 -1.96 -99.38
CA ALA A 534 -13.70 -1.10 -98.63
C ALA A 534 -14.43 -0.33 -97.51
N THR A 535 -15.65 0.11 -97.79
CA THR A 535 -16.47 0.88 -96.85
C THR A 535 -16.92 0.04 -95.66
N GLU A 536 -17.32 -1.22 -95.88
CA GLU A 536 -17.73 -2.13 -94.80
C GLU A 536 -16.53 -2.53 -93.90
N LYS A 537 -15.34 -2.75 -94.48
CA LYS A 537 -14.11 -2.99 -93.70
C LYS A 537 -13.76 -1.80 -92.79
N GLN A 538 -13.90 -0.57 -93.30
CA GLN A 538 -13.66 0.64 -92.52
C GLN A 538 -14.70 0.85 -91.40
N ARG A 539 -15.96 0.47 -91.65
CA ARG A 539 -17.04 0.50 -90.64
C ARG A 539 -16.76 -0.43 -89.47
N LEU A 540 -16.32 -1.66 -89.73
CA LEU A 540 -15.97 -2.63 -88.69
C LEU A 540 -14.74 -2.20 -87.88
N LEU A 541 -13.70 -1.64 -88.51
CA LEU A 541 -12.56 -1.08 -87.79
C LEU A 541 -12.96 0.10 -86.86
N LYS A 542 -13.89 0.94 -87.31
CA LYS A 542 -14.46 2.02 -86.48
C LYS A 542 -15.29 1.48 -85.31
N SER A 543 -15.91 0.31 -85.44
CA SER A 543 -16.63 -0.33 -84.34
C SER A 543 -15.69 -0.83 -83.24
N ILE A 544 -14.50 -1.36 -83.59
CA ILE A 544 -13.47 -1.76 -82.60
C ILE A 544 -13.01 -0.57 -81.75
N SER A 545 -12.77 0.59 -82.36
CA SER A 545 -12.37 1.79 -81.61
C SER A 545 -13.50 2.34 -80.72
N LEU A 546 -14.76 2.22 -81.14
CA LEU A 546 -15.92 2.56 -80.32
C LEU A 546 -16.06 1.64 -79.10
N TYR A 547 -15.86 0.33 -79.24
CA TYR A 547 -15.91 -0.61 -78.12
C TYR A 547 -14.76 -0.39 -77.13
N ASN A 548 -13.55 -0.05 -77.59
CA ASN A 548 -12.44 0.34 -76.70
C ASN A 548 -12.72 1.63 -75.92
N ASN A 549 -13.29 2.65 -76.56
CA ASN A 549 -13.68 3.89 -75.88
C ASN A 549 -14.83 3.65 -74.88
N TYR A 550 -15.78 2.78 -75.23
CA TYR A 550 -16.87 2.38 -74.34
C TYR A 550 -16.35 1.63 -73.10
N LYS A 551 -15.39 0.72 -73.26
CA LYS A 551 -14.68 0.04 -72.15
C LYS A 551 -14.03 1.05 -71.20
N GLU A 552 -13.26 2.01 -71.72
CA GLU A 552 -12.61 3.04 -70.89
C GLU A 552 -13.63 3.86 -70.09
N LYS A 553 -14.72 4.29 -70.73
CA LYS A 553 -15.81 5.01 -70.03
C LYS A 553 -16.50 4.16 -68.96
N GLN A 554 -16.73 2.88 -69.20
CA GLN A 554 -17.33 1.99 -68.20
C GLN A 554 -16.38 1.75 -67.01
N ILE A 555 -15.09 1.50 -67.27
CA ILE A 555 -14.08 1.35 -66.21
C ILE A 555 -13.99 2.64 -65.38
N GLU A 556 -14.00 3.81 -66.02
CA GLU A 556 -13.98 5.10 -65.34
C GLU A 556 -15.23 5.31 -64.47
N GLN A 557 -16.42 4.98 -65.00
CA GLN A 557 -17.67 5.06 -64.24
C GLN A 557 -17.67 4.13 -63.02
N VAL A 558 -17.20 2.88 -63.17
CA VAL A 558 -17.09 1.90 -62.06
C VAL A 558 -16.11 2.39 -60.98
N ARG A 559 -14.98 3.00 -61.38
CA ARG A 559 -14.03 3.62 -60.45
C ARG A 559 -14.65 4.80 -59.70
N LYS A 560 -15.38 5.66 -60.41
CA LYS A 560 -16.05 6.83 -59.83
C LYS A 560 -17.14 6.42 -58.83
N ASP A 561 -17.97 5.45 -59.18
CA ASP A 561 -19.05 4.95 -58.32
C ASP A 561 -18.51 4.23 -57.09
N THR A 562 -17.42 3.45 -57.24
CA THR A 562 -16.72 2.81 -56.12
C THR A 562 -16.13 3.85 -55.17
N LYS A 563 -15.46 4.87 -55.71
CA LYS A 563 -14.86 5.96 -54.92
C LYS A 563 -15.94 6.74 -54.16
N ALA A 564 -17.06 7.07 -54.81
CA ALA A 564 -18.18 7.76 -54.18
C ALA A 564 -18.80 6.93 -53.04
N LYS A 565 -18.93 5.59 -53.20
CA LYS A 565 -19.39 4.69 -52.13
C LYS A 565 -18.41 4.65 -50.95
N ILE A 566 -17.11 4.51 -51.20
CA ILE A 566 -16.08 4.54 -50.15
C ILE A 566 -16.13 5.88 -49.41
N GLU A 567 -16.23 7.01 -50.12
CA GLU A 567 -16.30 8.35 -49.55
C GLU A 567 -17.57 8.57 -48.71
N TYR A 568 -18.71 8.03 -49.15
CA TYR A 568 -19.95 8.01 -48.36
C TYR A 568 -19.77 7.29 -47.02
N TYR A 569 -19.19 6.09 -47.01
CA TYR A 569 -18.94 5.35 -45.76
C TYR A 569 -17.89 6.04 -44.87
N MET A 570 -16.84 6.62 -45.47
CA MET A 570 -15.86 7.43 -44.73
C MET A 570 -16.52 8.62 -44.03
N ASN A 571 -17.40 9.34 -44.70
CA ASN A 571 -18.11 10.49 -44.11
C ASN A 571 -19.07 10.04 -43.00
N LYS A 572 -19.84 8.96 -43.23
CA LYS A 572 -20.72 8.37 -42.21
C LYS A 572 -19.96 7.95 -40.96
N GLN A 573 -18.76 7.39 -41.12
CA GLN A 573 -17.92 7.01 -40.00
C GLN A 573 -17.33 8.21 -39.26
N LYS A 574 -16.87 9.24 -39.98
CA LYS A 574 -16.42 10.49 -39.36
C LYS A 574 -17.51 11.12 -38.50
N GLU A 575 -18.75 11.09 -38.98
CA GLU A 575 -19.92 11.54 -38.23
C GLU A 575 -20.14 10.69 -36.96
N SER A 576 -20.13 9.36 -37.09
CA SER A 576 -20.21 8.43 -35.95
C SER A 576 -19.10 8.67 -34.91
N VAL A 577 -17.85 8.85 -35.35
CA VAL A 577 -16.70 9.15 -34.46
C VAL A 577 -16.85 10.51 -33.80
N ARG A 578 -17.38 11.52 -34.51
CA ARG A 578 -17.68 12.84 -33.92
C ARG A 578 -18.74 12.70 -32.82
N ASP A 579 -19.82 11.99 -33.08
CA ASP A 579 -20.91 11.78 -32.12
C ASP A 579 -20.43 11.01 -30.87
N ILE A 580 -19.57 9.99 -31.05
CA ILE A 580 -18.94 9.28 -29.93
C ILE A 580 -18.04 10.23 -29.12
N ASN A 581 -17.23 11.06 -29.76
CA ASN A 581 -16.36 12.03 -29.08
C ASN A 581 -17.15 13.11 -28.32
N GLU A 582 -18.26 13.60 -28.89
CA GLU A 582 -19.17 14.52 -28.22
C GLU A 582 -19.80 13.85 -26.98
N ARG A 583 -20.23 12.59 -27.10
CA ARG A 583 -20.76 11.83 -25.97
C ARG A 583 -19.71 11.60 -24.87
N ILE A 584 -18.48 11.22 -25.22
CA ILE A 584 -17.38 11.08 -24.26
C ILE A 584 -17.10 12.41 -23.55
N SER A 585 -17.08 13.52 -24.29
CA SER A 585 -16.84 14.85 -23.73
C SER A 585 -17.96 15.27 -22.77
N LYS A 586 -19.22 14.97 -23.12
CA LYS A 586 -20.38 15.17 -22.26
C LYS A 586 -20.28 14.34 -20.98
N LEU A 587 -19.96 13.04 -21.07
CA LEU A 587 -19.80 12.16 -19.91
C LEU A 587 -18.64 12.62 -19.00
N LYS A 588 -17.53 13.12 -19.56
CA LYS A 588 -16.43 13.69 -18.78
C LYS A 588 -16.85 14.94 -18.00
N ASN A 589 -17.63 15.82 -18.61
CA ASN A 589 -18.15 17.03 -17.95
C ASN A 589 -19.21 16.68 -16.89
N GLU A 590 -20.12 15.74 -17.19
CA GLU A 590 -21.11 15.22 -16.23
C GLU A 590 -20.40 14.59 -15.03
N ARG A 591 -19.40 13.74 -15.26
CA ARG A 591 -18.55 13.16 -14.23
C ARG A 591 -17.90 14.23 -13.36
N ALA A 592 -17.25 15.24 -13.93
CA ALA A 592 -16.56 16.28 -13.17
C ALA A 592 -17.54 17.12 -12.32
N THR A 593 -18.72 17.41 -12.88
CA THR A 593 -19.79 18.12 -12.17
C THR A 593 -20.32 17.28 -11.01
N GLN A 594 -20.60 16.00 -11.25
CA GLN A 594 -21.10 15.09 -10.22
C GLN A 594 -20.04 14.79 -9.16
N GLU A 595 -18.78 14.63 -9.53
CA GLU A 595 -17.66 14.49 -8.59
C GLU A 595 -17.59 15.69 -7.64
N THR A 596 -17.69 16.91 -8.17
CA THR A 596 -17.67 18.14 -7.36
C THR A 596 -18.85 18.19 -6.41
N ALA A 597 -20.07 17.92 -6.91
CA ALA A 597 -21.28 17.93 -6.09
C ALA A 597 -21.26 16.84 -5.00
N MET A 598 -20.83 15.63 -5.35
CA MET A 598 -20.72 14.52 -4.40
C MET A 598 -19.65 14.75 -3.35
N LYS A 599 -18.49 15.31 -3.72
CA LYS A 599 -17.45 15.70 -2.76
C LYS A 599 -17.96 16.76 -1.80
N GLN A 600 -18.66 17.77 -2.28
CA GLN A 600 -19.22 18.81 -1.42
C GLN A 600 -20.26 18.25 -0.42
N LEU A 601 -21.18 17.40 -0.89
CA LEU A 601 -22.14 16.72 -0.01
C LEU A 601 -21.45 15.81 1.01
N ALA A 602 -20.44 15.05 0.57
CA ALA A 602 -19.66 14.20 1.46
C ALA A 602 -18.88 15.03 2.50
N GLU A 603 -18.28 16.15 2.11
CA GLU A 603 -17.57 17.06 3.01
C GLU A 603 -18.52 17.64 4.07
N ASP A 604 -19.73 18.03 3.70
CA ASP A 604 -20.75 18.53 4.65
C ASP A 604 -21.18 17.43 5.64
N GLU A 605 -21.42 16.20 5.17
CA GLU A 605 -21.76 15.05 6.03
C GLU A 605 -20.59 14.65 6.94
N ILE A 606 -19.37 14.56 6.40
CA ILE A 606 -18.14 14.28 7.14
C ILE A 606 -17.95 15.35 8.22
N LYS A 607 -18.11 16.63 7.87
CA LYS A 607 -17.95 17.75 8.81
C LYS A 607 -18.98 17.67 9.93
N LYS A 608 -20.25 17.39 9.61
CA LYS A 608 -21.31 17.21 10.60
C LYS A 608 -20.96 16.09 11.60
N LEU A 609 -20.63 14.90 11.11
CA LEU A 609 -20.29 13.74 11.96
C LEU A 609 -19.00 13.96 12.74
N SER A 610 -17.98 14.55 12.11
CA SER A 610 -16.70 14.82 12.77
C SER A 610 -16.82 15.92 13.82
N SER A 611 -17.67 16.94 13.60
CA SER A 611 -17.86 18.04 14.55
C SER A 611 -18.47 17.59 15.88
N ASP A 612 -19.40 16.63 15.85
CA ASP A 612 -19.97 16.07 17.08
C ASP A 612 -18.90 15.26 17.85
N LEU A 613 -18.11 14.43 17.15
CA LEU A 613 -16.99 13.70 17.75
C LEU A 613 -15.89 14.62 18.31
N VAL A 614 -15.53 15.69 17.61
CA VAL A 614 -14.54 16.69 18.06
C VAL A 614 -15.10 17.50 19.23
N GLY A 615 -16.39 17.87 19.21
CA GLY A 615 -17.06 18.54 20.31
C GLY A 615 -17.00 17.76 21.62
N MET A 616 -17.01 16.41 21.56
CA MET A 616 -16.79 15.58 22.75
C MET A 616 -15.41 15.82 23.37
N LEU A 617 -14.37 16.10 22.57
CA LEU A 617 -13.01 16.39 23.04
C LEU A 617 -12.83 17.83 23.52
N GLU A 618 -13.57 18.78 22.97
CA GLU A 618 -13.51 20.19 23.40
C GLU A 618 -14.27 20.45 24.71
N SER A 619 -15.09 19.50 25.16
CA SER A 619 -15.77 19.52 26.46
C SER A 619 -14.91 19.06 27.65
N VAL A 620 -13.66 18.69 27.37
CA VAL A 620 -12.59 18.32 28.34
C VAL A 620 -12.10 19.58 29.04
#